data_AF-A0A537FTJ2-F1
#
_entry.id   AF-A0A537FTJ2-F1
#
_cell.length_a   1.000
_cell.length_b   1.000
_cell.length_c   1.000
_cell.angle_alpha   90.00
_cell.angle_beta   90.00
_cell.angle_gamma   90.00
#
_symmetry.space_group_name_H-M   'P 1'
#
loop_
_entity.id
_entity.type
_entity.pdbx_description
1 polymer ?
#
loop_
_entity_poly.entity_id
_entity_poly.type
_entity_poly.pdbx_seq_one_letter_code
_entity_poly.pdbx_strand_id
1 'polypeptide(L)'
;MRQALRMLGRDWRAGELRVLAAALVIAVASVTSVAFFGDRVSQALLRDAHQLLGADLALQSDHPWKAQVAEQITGEGLQLARAANFISMAFHGDRNALAGVKGVTENYPLRGKLRIAPDVPVERGPARGTVWLEERLISSLNAPVGSRIRLGRADFEVAAVLTLEPERSANFFNIAPRLMMNLADVPATGLIQTGSRVWYYLYAAGEPKAIQQLETFISQKLERGQRVDNLESGRPEVRASIERARRFLALTALLAAVLAGVAIALGTRRFVERHLDGCAVMRCLGATQ
;
A
#
# COMPACT_ATOMS: atom_id res chain seq x y z
N MET A 1 -52.27 -19.48 -2.51
CA MET A 1 -51.28 -18.71 -1.71
C MET A 1 -51.42 -18.83 -0.18
N ARG A 2 -52.55 -18.47 0.45
CA ARG A 2 -52.70 -18.55 1.93
C ARG A 2 -52.49 -19.96 2.52
N GLN A 3 -52.98 -21.01 1.85
CA GLN A 3 -52.76 -22.40 2.31
C GLN A 3 -51.33 -22.88 2.10
N ALA A 4 -50.68 -22.50 0.98
CA ALA A 4 -49.27 -22.79 0.73
C ALA A 4 -48.35 -22.16 1.80
N LEU A 5 -48.61 -20.91 2.21
CA LEU A 5 -47.89 -20.25 3.32
C LEU A 5 -48.13 -20.95 4.67
N ARG A 6 -49.32 -21.50 4.91
CA ARG A 6 -49.61 -22.28 6.13
C ARG A 6 -48.90 -23.64 6.11
N MET A 7 -48.85 -24.33 4.97
CA MET A 7 -48.05 -25.55 4.83
C MET A 7 -46.56 -25.24 5.02
N LEU A 8 -46.03 -24.20 4.37
CA LEU A 8 -44.65 -23.75 4.54
C LEU A 8 -44.32 -23.46 6.02
N GLY A 9 -45.20 -22.74 6.73
CA GLY A 9 -45.04 -22.46 8.16
C GLY A 9 -45.14 -23.71 9.04
N ARG A 10 -45.92 -24.72 8.62
CA ARG A 10 -46.02 -26.01 9.31
C ARG A 10 -44.77 -26.87 9.09
N ASP A 11 -44.27 -26.93 7.86
CA ASP A 11 -43.07 -27.69 7.49
C ASP A 11 -41.80 -27.04 8.08
N TRP A 12 -41.82 -25.70 8.27
CA TRP A 12 -40.79 -24.97 9.02
C TRP A 12 -40.79 -25.33 10.51
N ARG A 13 -41.98 -25.52 11.12
CA ARG A 13 -42.12 -25.99 12.50
C ARG A 13 -41.77 -27.47 12.65
N ALA A 14 -41.99 -28.29 11.62
CA ALA A 14 -41.66 -29.71 11.60
C ALA A 14 -40.15 -30.00 11.50
N GLY A 15 -39.34 -28.99 11.15
CA GLY A 15 -37.88 -29.05 11.22
C GLY A 15 -37.17 -29.50 9.94
N GLU A 16 -37.89 -30.00 8.92
CA GLU A 16 -37.27 -30.43 7.66
C GLU A 16 -36.65 -29.28 6.86
N LEU A 17 -37.30 -28.10 6.86
CA LEU A 17 -36.76 -26.90 6.21
C LEU A 17 -35.55 -26.31 6.95
N ARG A 18 -35.31 -26.67 8.21
CA ARG A 18 -34.17 -26.15 8.99
C ARG A 18 -32.84 -26.65 8.46
N VAL A 19 -32.77 -27.87 7.94
CA VAL A 19 -31.53 -28.44 7.36
C VAL A 19 -31.19 -27.73 6.05
N LEU A 20 -32.18 -27.49 5.20
CA LEU A 20 -32.03 -26.75 3.94
C LEU A 20 -31.65 -25.28 4.20
N ALA A 21 -32.31 -24.63 5.16
CA ALA A 21 -31.98 -23.26 5.56
C ALA A 21 -30.57 -23.17 6.17
N ALA A 22 -30.18 -24.12 7.04
CA ALA A 22 -28.84 -24.17 7.61
C ALA A 22 -27.78 -24.38 6.53
N ALA A 23 -28.00 -25.29 5.57
CA ALA A 23 -27.10 -25.50 4.44
C ALA A 23 -26.94 -24.23 3.58
N LEU A 24 -28.04 -23.52 3.30
CA LEU A 24 -28.01 -22.25 2.57
C LEU A 24 -27.24 -21.16 3.33
N VAL A 25 -27.50 -21.03 4.64
CA VAL A 25 -26.79 -20.04 5.48
C VAL A 25 -25.30 -20.34 5.53
N ILE A 26 -24.91 -21.62 5.71
CA ILE A 26 -23.49 -22.02 5.72
C ILE A 26 -22.84 -21.72 4.36
N ALA A 27 -23.54 -21.99 3.26
CA ALA A 27 -23.04 -21.70 1.91
C ALA A 27 -22.81 -20.20 1.68
N VAL A 28 -23.82 -19.38 1.94
CA VAL A 28 -23.73 -17.92 1.77
C VAL A 28 -22.68 -17.33 2.71
N ALA A 29 -22.68 -17.72 3.98
CA ALA A 29 -21.69 -17.25 4.96
C ALA A 29 -20.25 -17.60 4.54
N SER A 30 -20.03 -18.81 4.02
CA SER A 30 -18.71 -19.24 3.54
C SER A 30 -18.24 -18.39 2.35
N VAL A 31 -19.08 -18.20 1.34
CA VAL A 31 -18.75 -17.38 0.16
C VAL A 31 -18.47 -15.92 0.56
N THR A 32 -19.32 -15.35 1.39
CA THR A 32 -19.19 -13.96 1.88
C THR A 32 -17.95 -13.80 2.75
N SER A 33 -17.65 -14.76 3.63
CA SER A 33 -16.44 -14.72 4.47
C SER A 33 -15.16 -14.76 3.64
N VAL A 34 -15.09 -15.60 2.60
CA VAL A 34 -13.93 -15.68 1.71
C VAL A 34 -13.76 -14.37 0.92
N ALA A 35 -14.85 -13.79 0.42
CA ALA A 35 -14.83 -12.51 -0.29
C ALA A 35 -14.33 -11.36 0.61
N PHE A 36 -14.87 -11.24 1.82
CA PHE A 36 -14.43 -10.22 2.78
C PHE A 36 -13.00 -10.44 3.26
N PHE A 37 -12.59 -11.69 3.47
CA PHE A 37 -11.21 -12.00 3.84
C PHE A 37 -10.24 -11.57 2.73
N GLY A 38 -10.53 -11.90 1.47
CA GLY A 38 -9.73 -11.48 0.33
C GLY A 38 -9.62 -9.95 0.21
N ASP A 39 -10.73 -9.23 0.37
CA ASP A 39 -10.74 -7.77 0.34
C ASP A 39 -9.94 -7.17 1.51
N ARG A 40 -10.12 -7.68 2.73
CA ARG A 40 -9.35 -7.21 3.90
C ARG A 40 -7.86 -7.47 3.77
N VAL A 41 -7.46 -8.65 3.29
CA VAL A 41 -6.05 -8.98 3.06
C VAL A 41 -5.47 -8.05 1.99
N SER A 42 -6.20 -7.81 0.89
CA SER A 42 -5.78 -6.87 -0.15
C SER A 42 -5.57 -5.47 0.43
N GLN A 43 -6.53 -4.96 1.21
CA GLN A 43 -6.42 -3.63 1.82
C GLN A 43 -5.32 -3.55 2.88
N ALA A 44 -5.08 -4.60 3.66
CA ALA A 44 -3.99 -4.64 4.65
C ALA A 44 -2.63 -4.61 3.97
N LEU A 45 -2.44 -5.42 2.93
CA LEU A 45 -1.24 -5.41 2.11
C LEU A 45 -1.02 -4.05 1.44
N LEU A 46 -2.10 -3.40 0.98
CA LEU A 46 -1.99 -2.05 0.40
C LEU A 46 -1.55 -1.01 1.44
N ARG A 47 -2.11 -1.03 2.65
CA ARG A 47 -1.72 -0.11 3.74
C ARG A 47 -0.26 -0.29 4.14
N ASP A 48 0.19 -1.53 4.31
CA ASP A 48 1.58 -1.82 4.67
C ASP A 48 2.56 -1.37 3.57
N ALA A 49 2.12 -1.38 2.32
CA ALA A 49 2.95 -0.99 1.20
C ALA A 49 2.98 0.54 0.93
N HIS A 50 1.93 1.31 1.26
CA HIS A 50 2.01 2.78 1.30
C HIS A 50 3.02 3.27 2.35
N GLN A 51 3.15 2.55 3.46
CA GLN A 51 4.21 2.84 4.42
C GLN A 51 5.60 2.72 3.78
N LEU A 52 5.80 1.76 2.86
CA LEU A 52 7.06 1.57 2.14
C LEU A 52 7.34 2.63 1.07
N LEU A 53 6.33 3.36 0.57
CA LEU A 53 6.57 4.50 -0.34
C LEU A 53 6.88 5.79 0.42
N GLY A 54 6.58 5.85 1.71
CA GLY A 54 6.69 7.08 2.50
C GLY A 54 5.52 8.05 2.28
N ALA A 55 4.55 7.72 1.42
CA ALA A 55 3.41 8.54 1.02
C ALA A 55 2.31 7.71 0.35
N ASP A 56 1.13 8.30 0.10
CA ASP A 56 0.07 7.65 -0.67
C ASP A 56 0.36 7.71 -2.18
N LEU A 57 0.98 8.80 -2.65
CA LEU A 57 1.46 9.00 -4.02
C LEU A 57 2.86 9.64 -4.01
N ALA A 58 3.77 9.12 -4.83
CA ALA A 58 5.10 9.70 -5.05
C ALA A 58 5.28 10.10 -6.52
N LEU A 59 5.69 11.34 -6.74
CA LEU A 59 5.96 11.89 -8.07
C LEU A 59 7.47 12.06 -8.19
N GLN A 60 8.08 11.40 -9.17
CA GLN A 60 9.52 11.48 -9.41
C GLN A 60 9.81 12.19 -10.72
N SER A 61 10.83 13.05 -10.72
CA SER A 61 11.32 13.75 -11.90
C SER A 61 12.83 13.85 -11.90
N ASP A 62 13.48 13.88 -13.08
CA ASP A 62 14.91 14.18 -13.23
C ASP A 62 15.22 15.69 -13.27
N HIS A 63 14.18 16.52 -13.21
CA HIS A 63 14.25 17.98 -13.17
C HIS A 63 13.30 18.57 -12.13
N PRO A 64 13.50 19.82 -11.67
CA PRO A 64 12.63 20.44 -10.68
C PRO A 64 11.17 20.48 -11.15
N TRP A 65 10.25 20.10 -10.27
CA TRP A 65 8.82 20.18 -10.52
C TRP A 65 8.33 21.63 -10.63
N LYS A 66 7.37 21.88 -11.53
CA LYS A 66 6.69 23.18 -11.63
C LYS A 66 5.90 23.46 -10.35
N ALA A 67 5.91 24.71 -9.89
CA ALA A 67 5.21 25.13 -8.66
C ALA A 67 3.71 24.75 -8.66
N GLN A 68 3.07 24.82 -9.83
CA GLN A 68 1.68 24.44 -10.06
C GLN A 68 1.33 23.03 -9.56
N VAL A 69 2.26 22.06 -9.66
CA VAL A 69 2.00 20.69 -9.19
C VAL A 69 1.93 20.65 -7.67
N ALA A 70 2.84 21.34 -6.99
CA ALA A 70 2.82 21.46 -5.54
C ALA A 70 1.57 22.23 -5.06
N GLU A 71 1.18 23.30 -5.76
CA GLU A 71 -0.02 24.07 -5.48
C GLU A 71 -1.29 23.23 -5.62
N GLN A 72 -1.39 22.39 -6.66
CA GLN A 72 -2.51 21.46 -6.85
C GLN A 72 -2.64 20.49 -5.68
N ILE A 73 -1.53 19.89 -5.23
CA ILE A 73 -1.51 18.96 -4.08
C ILE A 73 -2.08 19.66 -2.84
N THR A 74 -1.57 20.87 -2.53
CA THR A 74 -2.06 21.62 -1.36
C THR A 74 -3.49 22.14 -1.53
N GLY A 75 -3.90 22.47 -2.76
CA GLY A 75 -5.24 22.98 -3.09
C GLY A 75 -6.34 21.92 -2.94
N GLU A 76 -6.01 20.65 -3.15
CA GLU A 76 -6.90 19.50 -2.87
C GLU A 76 -6.92 19.11 -1.38
N GLY A 77 -6.22 19.85 -0.51
CA GLY A 77 -6.16 19.58 0.92
C GLY A 77 -5.24 18.40 1.29
N LEU A 78 -4.37 17.97 0.37
CA LEU A 78 -3.42 16.89 0.61
C LEU A 78 -2.16 17.42 1.31
N GLN A 79 -1.54 16.57 2.11
CA GLN A 79 -0.23 16.85 2.71
C GLN A 79 0.86 16.70 1.65
N LEU A 80 1.80 17.65 1.63
CA LEU A 80 2.90 17.70 0.67
C LEU A 80 4.26 17.59 1.38
N ALA A 81 5.10 16.64 0.98
CA ALA A 81 6.52 16.61 1.34
C ALA A 81 7.38 16.61 0.08
N ARG A 82 8.64 17.05 0.18
CA ARG A 82 9.58 17.12 -0.95
C ARG A 82 10.86 16.40 -0.60
N ALA A 83 11.48 15.78 -1.59
CA ALA A 83 12.86 15.30 -1.46
C ALA A 83 13.68 15.49 -2.74
N ALA A 84 15.00 15.47 -2.58
CA ALA A 84 15.96 15.45 -3.67
C ALA A 84 17.02 14.37 -3.40
N ASN A 85 17.17 13.44 -4.34
CA ASN A 85 18.14 12.36 -4.28
C ASN A 85 19.26 12.60 -5.28
N PHE A 86 20.50 12.51 -4.83
CA PHE A 86 21.68 12.59 -5.69
C PHE A 86 22.84 11.82 -5.05
N ILE A 87 23.91 11.58 -5.81
CA ILE A 87 25.10 10.89 -5.31
C ILE A 87 26.22 11.93 -5.19
N SER A 88 26.94 11.92 -4.07
CA SER A 88 28.11 12.77 -3.89
C SER A 88 29.09 12.16 -2.89
N MET A 89 30.29 12.72 -2.84
CA MET A 89 31.32 12.33 -1.87
C MET A 89 31.11 13.07 -0.55
N ALA A 90 31.03 12.32 0.54
CA ALA A 90 31.11 12.83 1.90
C ALA A 90 32.53 12.66 2.44
N PHE A 91 32.97 13.59 3.29
CA PHE A 91 34.32 13.62 3.85
C PHE A 91 34.27 13.74 5.38
N HIS A 92 35.23 13.09 6.05
CA HIS A 92 35.46 13.22 7.48
C HIS A 92 36.98 13.19 7.72
N GLY A 93 37.57 14.34 8.02
CA GLY A 93 39.04 14.49 8.01
C GLY A 93 39.61 14.10 6.65
N ASP A 94 40.56 13.16 6.65
CA ASP A 94 41.20 12.63 5.44
C ASP A 94 40.44 11.47 4.78
N ARG A 95 39.35 11.00 5.38
CA ARG A 95 38.52 9.90 4.84
C ARG A 95 37.42 10.45 3.96
N ASN A 96 37.13 9.72 2.88
CA ASN A 96 36.02 10.03 1.99
C ASN A 96 35.26 8.77 1.61
N ALA A 97 33.97 8.93 1.33
CA ALA A 97 33.10 7.84 0.90
C ALA A 97 31.99 8.36 0.01
N LEU A 98 31.61 7.55 -0.98
CA LEU A 98 30.46 7.83 -1.84
C LEU A 98 29.17 7.67 -1.05
N ALA A 99 28.32 8.69 -1.02
CA ALA A 99 27.05 8.69 -0.33
C ALA A 99 25.89 8.99 -1.29
N GLY A 100 24.81 8.22 -1.16
CA GLY A 100 23.53 8.56 -1.77
C GLY A 100 22.82 9.58 -0.89
N VAL A 101 22.97 10.85 -1.20
CA VAL A 101 22.38 11.96 -0.46
C VAL A 101 20.88 12.06 -0.75
N LYS A 102 20.08 12.18 0.31
CA LYS A 102 18.65 12.46 0.24
C LYS A 102 18.34 13.67 1.12
N GLY A 103 18.03 14.80 0.49
CA GLY A 103 17.49 15.97 1.17
C GLY A 103 15.99 15.84 1.30
N VAL A 104 15.43 15.94 2.51
CA VAL A 104 13.98 15.80 2.76
C VAL A 104 13.41 17.01 3.51
N THR A 105 12.14 17.32 3.28
CA THR A 105 11.42 18.29 4.12
C THR A 105 11.17 17.72 5.52
N GLU A 106 10.95 18.60 6.50
CA GLU A 106 10.80 18.20 7.92
C GLU A 106 9.63 17.25 8.15
N ASN A 107 8.57 17.35 7.36
CA ASN A 107 7.37 16.52 7.42
C ASN A 107 7.49 15.19 6.67
N TYR A 108 8.66 14.86 6.12
CA TYR A 108 8.89 13.54 5.55
C TYR A 108 9.23 12.53 6.66
N PRO A 109 8.70 11.30 6.61
CA PRO A 109 7.76 10.77 5.62
C PRO A 109 6.29 11.10 5.96
N LEU A 110 5.41 11.16 4.96
CA LEU A 110 3.98 11.39 5.15
C LEU A 110 3.20 10.12 5.56
N ARG A 111 3.76 8.95 5.23
CA ARG A 111 3.27 7.62 5.60
C ARG A 111 4.44 6.75 6.04
N GLY A 112 4.20 5.82 6.96
CA GLY A 112 5.28 5.03 7.54
C GLY A 112 6.14 5.83 8.51
N LYS A 113 7.27 5.26 8.94
CA LYS A 113 8.18 5.87 9.92
C LYS A 113 9.63 5.63 9.53
N LEU A 114 10.48 6.62 9.78
CA LEU A 114 11.94 6.42 9.77
C LEU A 114 12.34 5.71 11.06
N ARG A 115 13.45 4.98 11.06
CA ARG A 115 14.03 4.44 12.31
C ARG A 115 15.48 4.86 12.43
N ILE A 116 15.85 5.28 13.64
CA ILE A 116 17.21 5.68 13.98
C ILE A 116 17.76 4.83 15.13
N ALA A 117 19.06 4.58 15.19
CA ALA A 117 19.68 3.87 16.32
C ALA A 117 19.44 4.63 17.65
N PRO A 118 19.09 3.95 18.77
CA PRO A 118 18.85 2.51 18.92
C PRO A 118 17.40 2.09 18.58
N ASP A 119 17.12 1.98 17.28
CA ASP A 119 15.89 1.49 16.64
C ASP A 119 14.58 2.22 17.02
N VAL A 120 14.67 3.52 17.28
CA VAL A 120 13.57 4.42 17.64
C VAL A 120 12.84 4.91 16.38
N PRO A 121 11.50 4.80 16.31
CA PRO A 121 10.72 5.34 15.21
C PRO A 121 10.63 6.87 15.27
N VAL A 122 10.81 7.54 14.14
CA VAL A 122 10.75 9.00 13.98
C VAL A 122 9.83 9.35 12.82
N GLU A 123 9.01 10.38 13.01
CA GLU A 123 7.99 10.84 12.04
C GLU A 123 8.40 12.11 11.29
N ARG A 124 9.62 12.59 11.52
CA ARG A 124 10.17 13.80 10.92
C ARG A 124 11.57 13.54 10.38
N GLY A 125 11.97 14.30 9.38
CA GLY A 125 13.33 14.27 8.84
C GLY A 125 14.36 14.92 9.77
N PRO A 126 15.64 14.92 9.39
CA PRO A 126 16.71 15.60 10.14
C PRO A 126 16.44 17.09 10.31
N ALA A 127 16.87 17.63 11.46
CA ALA A 127 16.89 19.07 11.69
C ALA A 127 17.91 19.76 10.78
N ARG A 128 17.74 21.06 10.54
CA ARG A 128 18.69 21.85 9.75
C ARG A 128 20.08 21.82 10.39
N GLY A 129 21.12 21.75 9.56
CA GLY A 129 22.52 21.63 9.99
C GLY A 129 22.93 20.22 10.45
N THR A 130 21.99 19.27 10.48
CA THR A 130 22.25 17.88 10.91
C THR A 130 22.03 16.88 9.79
N VAL A 131 22.73 15.76 9.87
CA VAL A 131 22.64 14.65 8.93
C VAL A 131 22.48 13.32 9.67
N TRP A 132 21.74 12.41 9.05
CA TRP A 132 21.62 11.03 9.50
C TRP A 132 22.33 10.12 8.52
N LEU A 133 23.22 9.27 9.05
CA LEU A 133 24.05 8.39 8.24
C LEU A 133 23.63 6.94 8.41
N GLU A 134 23.69 6.16 7.34
CA GLU A 134 23.57 4.70 7.45
C GLU A 134 24.81 4.12 8.14
N GLU A 135 24.65 3.01 8.87
CA GLU A 135 25.72 2.32 9.60
C GLU A 135 26.97 2.06 8.73
N ARG A 136 26.74 1.65 7.47
CA ARG A 136 27.82 1.40 6.51
C ARG A 136 28.61 2.68 6.17
N LEU A 137 27.94 3.83 6.12
CA LEU A 137 28.59 5.11 5.83
C LEU A 137 29.40 5.59 7.04
N ILE A 138 28.88 5.41 8.25
CA ILE A 138 29.59 5.70 9.50
C ILE A 138 30.88 4.89 9.58
N SER A 139 30.79 3.59 9.33
CA SER A 139 31.95 2.68 9.32
C SER A 139 32.98 3.08 8.26
N SER A 140 32.52 3.51 7.07
CA SER A 140 33.42 3.89 5.96
C SER A 140 34.14 5.23 6.21
N LEU A 141 33.42 6.22 6.75
CA LEU A 141 33.96 7.54 7.09
C LEU A 141 34.65 7.59 8.46
N ASN A 142 34.48 6.56 9.28
CA ASN A 142 34.83 6.55 10.70
C ASN A 142 34.27 7.78 11.44
N ALA A 143 32.99 8.09 11.18
CA ALA A 143 32.30 9.30 11.61
C ALA A 143 31.13 8.95 12.57
N PRO A 144 31.39 8.76 13.87
CA PRO A 144 30.36 8.40 14.85
C PRO A 144 29.35 9.54 15.06
N VAL A 145 28.23 9.25 15.71
CA VAL A 145 27.24 10.28 16.11
C VAL A 145 27.94 11.37 16.94
N GLY A 146 27.63 12.63 16.65
CA GLY A 146 28.28 13.83 17.21
C GLY A 146 29.50 14.34 16.43
N SER A 147 29.99 13.59 15.44
CA SER A 147 31.07 14.06 14.57
C SER A 147 30.57 15.06 13.51
N ARG A 148 31.48 15.83 12.92
CA ARG A 148 31.18 16.74 11.81
C ARG A 148 31.70 16.16 10.50
N ILE A 149 30.81 16.03 9.52
CA ILE A 149 31.17 15.60 8.17
C ILE A 149 31.03 16.76 7.20
N ARG A 150 31.86 16.76 6.15
CA ARG A 150 31.77 17.71 5.06
C ARG A 150 31.08 17.08 3.87
N LEU A 151 30.11 17.80 3.32
CA LEU A 151 29.41 17.42 2.10
C LEU A 151 29.41 18.61 1.13
N GLY A 152 30.16 18.47 0.04
CA GLY A 152 30.41 19.59 -0.87
C GLY A 152 31.12 20.74 -0.15
N ARG A 153 30.44 21.89 -0.04
CA ARG A 153 30.97 23.12 0.57
C ARG A 153 30.52 23.36 2.02
N ALA A 154 29.65 22.50 2.56
CA ALA A 154 29.05 22.69 3.88
C ALA A 154 29.45 21.56 4.83
N ASP A 155 29.54 21.90 6.12
CA ASP A 155 29.85 20.96 7.20
C ASP A 155 28.59 20.72 8.05
N PHE A 156 28.28 19.47 8.32
CA PHE A 156 27.08 19.03 9.04
C PHE A 156 27.43 18.15 10.23
N GLU A 157 26.60 18.20 11.27
CA GLU A 157 26.72 17.32 12.44
C GLU A 157 25.97 16.00 12.23
N VAL A 158 26.63 14.88 12.52
CA VAL A 158 26.00 13.56 12.49
C VAL A 158 25.12 13.40 13.72
N ALA A 159 23.82 13.63 13.58
CA ALA A 159 22.89 13.60 14.70
C ALA A 159 22.38 12.19 15.05
N ALA A 160 22.31 11.29 14.06
CA ALA A 160 21.78 9.95 14.27
C ALA A 160 22.25 8.95 13.21
N VAL A 161 22.13 7.67 13.54
CA VAL A 161 22.31 6.56 12.60
C VAL A 161 20.96 6.16 12.04
N LEU A 162 20.78 6.19 10.73
CA LEU A 162 19.55 5.77 10.06
C LEU A 162 19.56 4.23 9.88
N THR A 163 18.60 3.54 10.52
CA THR A 163 18.45 2.08 10.43
C THR A 163 17.39 1.66 9.41
N LEU A 164 16.34 2.47 9.23
CA LEU A 164 15.28 2.19 8.27
C LEU A 164 14.80 3.46 7.55
N GLU A 165 14.79 3.41 6.23
CA GLU A 165 14.12 4.36 5.35
C GLU A 165 13.07 3.60 4.52
N PRO A 166 11.77 3.94 4.62
CA PRO A 166 10.72 3.16 3.99
C PRO A 166 10.89 2.94 2.49
N GLU A 167 11.25 4.00 1.74
CA GLU A 167 11.44 3.96 0.28
C GLU A 167 12.66 3.13 -0.15
N ARG A 168 13.69 3.03 0.70
CA ARG A 168 15.01 2.52 0.32
C ARG A 168 15.14 1.01 0.44
N SER A 169 14.35 0.36 1.30
CA SER A 169 14.43 -1.08 1.56
C SER A 169 14.12 -1.97 0.36
N ALA A 170 13.65 -1.42 -0.77
CA ALA A 170 13.27 -2.21 -1.94
C ALA A 170 14.20 -2.09 -3.16
N ASN A 171 15.14 -1.13 -3.16
CA ASN A 171 16.12 -1.03 -4.24
C ASN A 171 17.33 -1.92 -3.91
N PHE A 172 17.35 -3.15 -4.44
CA PHE A 172 18.46 -4.10 -4.25
C PHE A 172 19.81 -3.60 -4.80
N PHE A 173 19.82 -2.61 -5.70
CA PHE A 173 21.01 -1.99 -6.28
C PHE A 173 21.39 -0.66 -5.59
N ASN A 174 21.44 -0.63 -4.26
CA ASN A 174 21.90 0.54 -3.51
C ASN A 174 23.44 0.65 -3.59
N ILE A 175 23.95 1.31 -4.64
CA ILE A 175 25.39 1.44 -4.93
C ILE A 175 26.13 2.30 -3.87
N ALA A 176 25.43 3.23 -3.21
CA ALA A 176 26.02 4.14 -2.21
C ALA A 176 25.23 4.16 -0.88
N PRO A 177 25.88 4.05 0.29
CA PRO A 177 25.26 4.21 1.62
C PRO A 177 24.46 5.52 1.78
N ARG A 178 23.42 5.55 2.62
CA ARG A 178 22.53 6.71 2.78
C ARG A 178 23.19 7.81 3.62
N LEU A 179 23.06 9.04 3.13
CA LEU A 179 23.14 10.26 3.93
C LEU A 179 21.80 10.99 3.78
N MET A 180 21.06 11.16 4.86
CA MET A 180 19.82 11.93 4.88
C MET A 180 20.06 13.28 5.52
N MET A 181 19.55 14.36 4.91
CA MET A 181 19.72 15.73 5.40
C MET A 181 18.43 16.54 5.20
N ASN A 182 18.36 17.73 5.79
CA ASN A 182 17.24 18.63 5.53
C ASN A 182 17.34 19.22 4.11
N LEU A 183 16.22 19.26 3.38
CA LEU A 183 16.16 19.79 2.02
C LEU A 183 16.59 21.27 1.95
N ALA A 184 16.33 22.05 3.01
CA ALA A 184 16.72 23.46 3.08
C ALA A 184 18.24 23.66 3.09
N ASP A 185 19.01 22.66 3.50
CA ASP A 185 20.47 22.73 3.58
C ASP A 185 21.16 22.29 2.28
N VAL A 186 20.42 21.64 1.36
CA VAL A 186 20.97 21.15 0.10
C VAL A 186 21.61 22.26 -0.75
N PRO A 187 21.00 23.45 -0.91
CA PRO A 187 21.64 24.55 -1.65
C PRO A 187 22.99 24.98 -1.09
N ALA A 188 23.16 24.94 0.24
CA ALA A 188 24.41 25.33 0.90
C ALA A 188 25.59 24.41 0.55
N THR A 189 25.32 23.16 0.16
CA THR A 189 26.35 22.20 -0.26
C THR A 189 26.99 22.57 -1.59
N GLY A 190 26.29 23.32 -2.45
CA GLY A 190 26.73 23.65 -3.81
C GLY A 190 26.85 22.45 -4.76
N LEU A 191 26.30 21.28 -4.39
CA LEU A 191 26.41 20.03 -5.14
C LEU A 191 25.40 19.88 -6.29
N ILE A 192 24.28 20.60 -6.21
CA ILE A 192 23.31 20.68 -7.30
C ILE A 192 23.74 21.82 -8.22
N GLN A 193 24.28 21.45 -9.37
CA GLN A 193 24.74 22.36 -10.41
C GLN A 193 24.16 21.91 -11.76
N THR A 194 24.30 22.76 -12.77
CA THR A 194 23.94 22.40 -14.14
C THR A 194 24.70 21.14 -14.57
N GLY A 195 23.97 20.08 -14.95
CA GLY A 195 24.55 18.77 -15.29
C GLY A 195 24.58 17.76 -14.14
N SER A 196 24.28 18.15 -12.90
CA SER A 196 24.12 17.20 -11.79
C SER A 196 22.92 16.27 -12.03
N ARG A 197 23.12 14.96 -11.83
CA ARG A 197 22.04 13.97 -11.89
C ARG A 197 21.29 13.96 -10.56
N VAL A 198 20.15 14.61 -10.52
CA VAL A 198 19.30 14.72 -9.33
C VAL A 198 17.92 14.16 -9.65
N TRP A 199 17.37 13.38 -8.73
CA TRP A 199 15.97 12.97 -8.77
C TRP A 199 15.17 13.77 -7.76
N TYR A 200 14.16 14.48 -8.23
CA TYR A 200 13.26 15.31 -7.44
C TYR A 200 11.96 14.56 -7.15
N TYR A 201 11.58 14.51 -5.89
CA TYR A 201 10.39 13.82 -5.40
C TYR A 201 9.40 14.81 -4.80
N LEU A 202 8.14 14.66 -5.18
CA LEU A 202 7.00 15.23 -4.45
C LEU A 202 6.17 14.07 -3.89
N TYR A 203 5.90 14.13 -2.60
CA TYR A 203 5.09 13.15 -1.90
C TYR A 203 3.75 13.78 -1.56
N ALA A 204 2.66 13.09 -1.85
CA ALA A 204 1.30 13.49 -1.51
C ALA A 204 0.65 12.42 -0.61
N ALA A 205 -0.07 12.87 0.41
CA ALA A 205 -0.82 11.98 1.30
C ALA A 205 -2.12 12.64 1.78
N GLY A 206 -3.21 11.89 1.85
CA GLY A 206 -4.50 12.42 2.24
C GLY A 206 -5.66 11.48 1.97
N GLU A 207 -6.79 12.03 1.54
CA GLU A 207 -8.00 11.26 1.29
C GLU A 207 -7.89 10.48 -0.05
N PRO A 208 -8.30 9.19 -0.11
CA PRO A 208 -8.08 8.35 -1.28
C PRO A 208 -8.66 8.88 -2.59
N LYS A 209 -9.85 9.48 -2.57
CA LYS A 209 -10.50 10.02 -3.77
C LYS A 209 -9.75 11.25 -4.29
N ALA A 210 -9.25 12.12 -3.42
CA ALA A 210 -8.40 13.24 -3.82
C ALA A 210 -7.05 12.75 -4.42
N ILE A 211 -6.40 11.75 -3.81
CA ILE A 211 -5.18 11.16 -4.37
C ILE A 211 -5.41 10.59 -5.77
N GLN A 212 -6.53 9.90 -6.00
CA GLN A 212 -6.88 9.34 -7.30
C GLN A 212 -7.15 10.42 -8.36
N GLN A 213 -7.76 11.54 -7.97
CA GLN A 213 -7.99 12.69 -8.84
C GLN A 213 -6.67 13.35 -9.24
N LEU A 214 -5.79 13.60 -8.26
CA LEU A 214 -4.45 14.12 -8.47
C LEU A 214 -3.63 13.22 -9.42
N GLU A 215 -3.63 11.92 -9.17
CA GLU A 215 -2.93 10.95 -10.01
C GLU A 215 -3.41 11.00 -11.46
N THR A 216 -4.72 11.02 -11.67
CA THR A 216 -5.33 11.08 -13.01
C THR A 216 -4.95 12.38 -13.72
N PHE A 217 -5.01 13.50 -13.00
CA PHE A 217 -4.66 14.82 -13.53
C PHE A 217 -3.19 14.91 -13.94
N ILE A 218 -2.28 14.43 -13.09
CA ILE A 218 -0.84 14.49 -13.36
C ILE A 218 -0.45 13.53 -14.47
N SER A 219 -1.02 12.32 -14.49
CA SER A 219 -0.71 11.30 -15.51
C SER A 219 -0.98 11.78 -16.94
N GLN A 220 -1.94 12.70 -17.13
CA GLN A 220 -2.23 13.31 -18.44
C GLN A 220 -1.24 14.42 -18.84
N LYS A 221 -0.49 14.98 -17.86
CA LYS A 221 0.38 16.15 -18.03
C LYS A 221 1.86 15.83 -17.77
N LEU A 222 2.22 14.54 -17.68
CA LEU A 222 3.59 14.13 -17.46
C LEU A 222 4.49 14.56 -18.62
N GLU A 223 5.57 15.24 -18.28
CA GLU A 223 6.64 15.57 -19.21
C GLU A 223 7.68 14.44 -19.24
N ARG A 224 8.56 14.47 -20.24
CA ARG A 224 9.65 13.50 -20.33
C ARG A 224 10.54 13.60 -19.08
N GLY A 225 10.86 12.45 -18.48
CA GLY A 225 11.65 12.38 -17.25
C GLY A 225 10.82 12.43 -15.96
N GLN A 226 9.52 12.71 -16.07
CA GLN A 226 8.57 12.62 -14.95
C GLN A 226 7.89 11.25 -14.93
N ARG A 227 7.65 10.73 -13.74
CA ARG A 227 6.88 9.51 -13.51
C ARG A 227 6.05 9.63 -12.25
N VAL A 228 4.95 8.90 -12.24
CA VAL A 228 4.10 8.72 -11.06
C VAL A 228 4.37 7.33 -10.51
N ASP A 229 4.97 7.30 -9.33
CA ASP A 229 5.16 6.09 -8.54
C ASP A 229 4.00 6.03 -7.54
N ASN A 230 2.98 5.26 -7.89
CA ASN A 230 1.92 4.87 -6.98
C ASN A 230 2.22 3.46 -6.44
N LEU A 231 1.40 2.99 -5.50
CA LEU A 231 1.55 1.67 -4.94
C LEU A 231 1.36 0.52 -5.97
N GLU A 232 0.53 0.74 -6.99
CA GLU A 232 0.23 -0.23 -8.04
C GLU A 232 1.29 -0.30 -9.17
N SER A 233 2.06 0.78 -9.37
CA SER A 233 3.04 0.99 -10.44
C SER A 233 4.47 0.82 -9.95
N GLY A 234 4.75 1.13 -8.67
CA GLY A 234 6.10 1.11 -8.12
C GLY A 234 6.71 -0.29 -7.94
N ARG A 235 5.92 -1.37 -7.92
CA ARG A 235 6.39 -2.76 -7.74
C ARG A 235 5.56 -3.81 -8.50
N PRO A 236 5.79 -3.99 -9.82
CA PRO A 236 5.07 -4.96 -10.63
C PRO A 236 5.16 -6.40 -10.10
N GLU A 237 6.25 -6.76 -9.39
CA GLU A 237 6.46 -8.09 -8.81
C GLU A 237 5.50 -8.40 -7.66
N VAL A 238 5.26 -7.42 -6.78
CA VAL A 238 4.31 -7.53 -5.66
C VAL A 238 2.89 -7.60 -6.21
N ARG A 239 2.57 -6.73 -7.20
CA ARG A 239 1.29 -6.75 -7.90
C ARG A 239 0.99 -8.11 -8.52
N ALA A 240 1.95 -8.69 -9.24
CA ALA A 240 1.76 -9.99 -9.88
C ALA A 240 1.47 -11.10 -8.86
N SER A 241 2.11 -11.07 -7.70
CA SER A 241 1.89 -12.06 -6.63
C SER A 241 0.53 -11.89 -5.95
N ILE A 242 0.10 -10.66 -5.66
CA ILE A 242 -1.22 -10.37 -5.09
C ILE A 242 -2.32 -10.74 -6.08
N GLU A 243 -2.17 -10.37 -7.34
CA GLU A 243 -3.14 -10.66 -8.40
C GLU A 243 -3.32 -12.18 -8.59
N ARG A 244 -2.22 -12.95 -8.54
CA ARG A 244 -2.28 -14.41 -8.53
C ARG A 244 -3.03 -14.95 -7.31
N ALA A 245 -2.74 -14.45 -6.11
CA ALA A 245 -3.42 -14.86 -4.88
C ALA A 245 -4.93 -14.55 -4.97
N ARG A 246 -5.31 -13.37 -5.47
CA ARG A 246 -6.71 -12.97 -5.68
C ARG A 246 -7.43 -13.91 -6.64
N ARG A 247 -6.80 -14.27 -7.77
CA ARG A 247 -7.36 -15.24 -8.72
C ARG A 247 -7.54 -16.61 -8.10
N PHE A 248 -6.57 -17.09 -7.33
CA PHE A 248 -6.68 -18.37 -6.65
C PHE A 248 -7.85 -18.37 -5.66
N LEU A 249 -7.96 -17.35 -4.81
CA LEU A 249 -9.08 -17.20 -3.86
C LEU A 249 -10.43 -17.12 -4.58
N ALA A 250 -10.51 -16.39 -5.70
CA ALA A 250 -11.73 -16.30 -6.50
C ALA A 250 -12.13 -17.66 -7.09
N LEU A 251 -11.17 -18.44 -7.60
CA LEU A 251 -11.42 -19.79 -8.11
C LEU A 251 -11.86 -20.74 -6.99
N THR A 252 -11.22 -20.69 -5.82
CA THR A 252 -11.64 -21.49 -4.66
C THR A 252 -13.05 -21.13 -4.20
N ALA A 253 -13.40 -19.83 -4.18
CA ALA A 253 -14.75 -19.38 -3.85
C ALA A 253 -15.79 -19.86 -4.86
N LEU A 254 -15.47 -19.83 -6.16
CA LEU A 254 -16.32 -20.34 -7.23
C LEU A 254 -16.59 -21.85 -7.06
N LEU A 255 -15.55 -22.63 -6.77
CA LEU A 255 -15.67 -24.07 -6.51
C LEU A 255 -16.55 -24.36 -5.28
N ALA A 256 -16.36 -23.62 -4.19
CA ALA A 256 -17.19 -23.73 -3.00
C ALA A 256 -18.67 -23.40 -3.29
N ALA A 257 -18.94 -22.37 -4.11
CA ALA A 257 -20.28 -22.00 -4.53
C ALA A 257 -20.95 -23.10 -5.38
N VAL A 258 -20.21 -23.73 -6.30
CA VAL A 258 -20.70 -24.86 -7.09
C VAL A 258 -21.05 -26.04 -6.18
N LEU A 259 -20.17 -26.40 -5.24
CA LEU A 259 -20.39 -27.50 -4.30
C LEU A 259 -21.63 -27.25 -3.40
N ALA A 260 -21.81 -26.00 -2.95
CA ALA A 260 -23.01 -25.60 -2.23
C ALA A 260 -24.28 -25.71 -3.09
N GLY A 261 -24.22 -25.31 -4.37
CA GLY A 261 -25.32 -25.47 -5.32
C GLY A 261 -25.75 -26.94 -5.49
N VAL A 262 -24.77 -27.85 -5.58
CA VAL A 262 -25.02 -29.30 -5.64
C VAL A 262 -25.69 -29.81 -4.36
N ALA A 263 -25.22 -29.37 -3.19
CA ALA A 263 -25.81 -29.74 -1.91
C ALA A 263 -27.28 -29.27 -1.79
N ILE A 264 -27.59 -28.04 -2.23
CA ILE A 264 -28.96 -27.51 -2.26
C ILE A 264 -29.82 -28.32 -3.24
N ALA A 265 -29.31 -28.66 -4.42
CA ALA A 265 -30.04 -29.46 -5.41
C ALA A 265 -30.40 -30.85 -4.87
N LEU A 266 -29.44 -31.54 -4.23
CA LEU A 266 -29.65 -32.84 -3.59
C LEU A 266 -30.64 -32.75 -2.42
N GLY A 267 -30.52 -31.72 -1.58
CA GLY A 267 -31.45 -31.48 -0.47
C GLY A 267 -32.88 -31.20 -0.95
N THR A 268 -33.02 -30.41 -2.01
CA THR A 268 -34.32 -30.10 -2.63
C THR A 268 -34.93 -31.34 -3.26
N ARG A 269 -34.15 -32.13 -4.01
CA ARG A 269 -34.63 -33.38 -4.60
C ARG A 269 -35.17 -34.33 -3.53
N ARG A 270 -34.43 -34.52 -2.43
CA ARG A 270 -34.86 -35.38 -1.31
C ARG A 270 -36.12 -34.85 -0.62
N PHE A 271 -36.26 -33.54 -0.49
CA PHE A 271 -37.47 -32.91 0.07
C PHE A 271 -38.69 -33.14 -0.83
N VAL A 272 -38.53 -32.95 -2.14
CA VAL A 272 -39.59 -33.19 -3.13
C VAL A 272 -40.00 -34.66 -3.13
N GLU A 273 -39.04 -35.60 -3.22
CA GLU A 273 -39.31 -37.04 -3.23
C GLU A 273 -40.15 -37.49 -2.03
N ARG A 274 -39.91 -36.93 -0.83
CA ARG A 274 -40.71 -37.23 0.37
C ARG A 274 -42.13 -36.65 0.35
N HIS A 275 -42.36 -35.58 -0.39
CA HIS A 275 -43.66 -34.88 -0.43
C HIS A 275 -44.49 -35.24 -1.67
N LEU A 276 -43.95 -36.01 -2.61
CA LEU A 276 -44.65 -36.44 -3.82
C LEU A 276 -45.93 -37.22 -3.49
N ASP A 277 -45.88 -38.18 -2.56
CA ASP A 277 -47.05 -38.98 -2.20
C ASP A 277 -48.16 -38.15 -1.56
N GLY A 278 -47.79 -37.21 -0.67
CA GLY A 278 -48.74 -36.27 -0.08
C GLY A 278 -49.40 -35.36 -1.12
N CYS A 279 -48.63 -34.89 -2.10
CA CYS A 279 -49.15 -34.13 -3.24
C CYS A 279 -50.04 -34.98 -4.16
N ALA A 280 -49.72 -36.27 -4.36
CA ALA A 280 -50.52 -37.18 -5.15
C ALA A 280 -51.91 -37.41 -4.52
N VAL A 281 -51.97 -37.62 -3.20
CA VAL A 281 -53.25 -37.75 -2.47
C VAL A 281 -54.07 -36.46 -2.56
N MET A 282 -53.45 -35.29 -2.41
CA MET A 282 -54.15 -34.01 -2.58
C MET A 282 -54.70 -33.83 -4.01
N ARG A 283 -53.97 -34.26 -5.04
CA ARG A 283 -54.47 -34.28 -6.43
C ARG A 283 -55.66 -35.20 -6.61
N CYS A 284 -55.65 -36.40 -6.02
CA CYS A 284 -56.79 -37.30 -6.02
C CYS A 284 -58.03 -36.70 -5.33
N LEU A 285 -57.83 -35.80 -4.36
CA LEU A 285 -58.88 -35.06 -3.65
C LEU A 285 -59.32 -33.76 -4.35
N GLY A 286 -58.87 -33.51 -5.59
CA GLY A 286 -59.32 -32.39 -6.41
C GLY A 286 -58.46 -31.12 -6.32
N ALA A 287 -57.27 -31.18 -5.72
CA ALA A 287 -56.34 -30.04 -5.76
C ALA A 287 -55.83 -29.81 -7.19
N THR A 288 -55.98 -28.58 -7.68
CA THR A 288 -55.44 -28.11 -8.97
C THR A 288 -53.99 -27.65 -8.83
N GLN A 289 -53.22 -27.68 -9.93
CA GLN A 289 -51.77 -27.36 -10.00
C GLN A 289 -51.38 -26.04 -9.32
#